data_AF-A0A7J4Q5G2-F1
#
_entry.id   AF-A0A7J4Q5G2-F1
#
_cell.length_a   1.000
_cell.length_b   1.000
_cell.length_c   1.000
_cell.angle_alpha   90.00
_cell.angle_beta   90.00
_cell.angle_gamma   90.00
#
_symmetry.space_group_name_H-M   'P 1'
#
loop_
_entity.id
_entity.type
_entity.pdbx_description
1 polymer ?
#
loop_
_entity_poly.entity_id
_entity_poly.type
_entity_poly.pdbx_seq_one_letter_code
_entity_poly.pdbx_strand_id
1 'polypeptide(L)'
;ALTWIGMVVGGIGTFYVAPEFFYYSGQKQLLDDILLLDSRAEVLRRRKEGEDAAIMLGSRYMRLMRGLLEMHQIPVGKNLSLESITPNRKSKKPSSNTESWWNNTDSVLSRRLPGLDILRNLFYHRLSILILLGSLITLFWNNLFGLATQSGSREYTIDLTERISGSSSYYYSAAHFDPVSIILISFFLIILYSTRPFYDKEE
;
A
#
# COMPACT_ATOMS: atom_id res chain seq x y z
N ALA A 1 7.65 16.20 -23.51
CA ALA A 1 8.40 16.94 -22.47
C ALA A 1 7.99 16.53 -21.05
N LEU A 2 6.69 16.55 -20.69
CA LEU A 2 6.22 16.25 -19.32
C LEU A 2 6.62 14.87 -18.77
N THR A 3 6.65 13.81 -19.60
CA THR A 3 7.04 12.45 -19.16
C THR A 3 8.48 12.37 -18.70
N TRP A 4 9.39 13.05 -19.38
CA TRP A 4 10.81 13.11 -19.01
C TRP A 4 11.03 13.93 -17.73
N ILE A 5 10.28 15.02 -17.57
CA ILE A 5 10.32 15.81 -16.34
C ILE A 5 9.80 14.98 -15.16
N GLY A 6 8.69 14.26 -15.32
CA GLY A 6 8.17 13.35 -14.30
C GLY A 6 9.15 12.24 -13.91
N MET A 7 9.85 11.66 -14.90
CA MET A 7 10.87 10.65 -14.64
C MET A 7 12.07 11.22 -13.87
N VAL A 8 12.57 12.40 -14.25
CA VAL A 8 13.70 13.05 -13.57
C VAL A 8 13.31 13.48 -12.16
N VAL A 9 12.15 14.11 -11.98
CA VAL A 9 11.64 14.52 -10.66
C VAL A 9 11.37 13.32 -9.77
N GLY A 10 10.76 12.26 -10.30
CA GLY A 10 10.53 11.01 -9.58
C GLY A 10 11.83 10.29 -9.20
N GLY A 11 12.81 10.26 -10.10
CA GLY A 11 14.13 9.70 -9.85
C GLY A 11 14.88 10.44 -8.75
N ILE A 12 14.92 11.77 -8.82
CA ILE A 12 15.52 12.63 -7.78
C ILE A 12 14.78 12.42 -6.45
N GLY A 13 13.45 12.50 -6.45
CA GLY A 13 12.64 12.32 -5.25
C GLY A 13 12.88 10.97 -4.58
N THR A 14 12.97 9.89 -5.36
CA THR A 14 13.26 8.55 -4.83
C THR A 14 14.67 8.48 -4.23
N PHE A 15 15.66 9.15 -4.81
CA PHE A 15 17.03 9.13 -4.30
C PHE A 15 17.15 9.77 -2.91
N TYR A 16 16.31 10.75 -2.59
CA TYR A 16 16.28 11.37 -1.25
C TYR A 16 15.35 10.64 -0.28
N VAL A 17 14.16 10.24 -0.73
CA VAL A 17 13.16 9.61 0.14
C VAL A 17 13.50 8.16 0.46
N ALA A 18 14.11 7.42 -0.47
CA ALA A 18 14.39 6.00 -0.26
C ALA A 18 15.39 5.73 0.88
N PRO A 19 16.53 6.43 1.01
CA PRO A 19 17.45 6.22 2.13
C PRO A 19 16.79 6.47 3.49
N GLU A 20 16.01 7.54 3.62
CA GLU A 20 15.26 7.84 4.83
C GLU A 20 14.23 6.74 5.13
N PHE A 21 13.47 6.32 4.12
CA PHE A 21 12.50 5.25 4.25
C PHE A 21 13.14 3.94 4.76
N PHE A 22 14.28 3.52 4.19
CA PHE A 22 14.99 2.33 4.64
C PHE A 22 15.51 2.48 6.08
N TYR A 23 15.97 3.67 6.45
CA TYR A 23 16.40 3.94 7.82
C TYR A 23 15.25 3.81 8.82
N TYR A 24 14.11 4.48 8.58
CA TYR A 24 12.92 4.34 9.43
C TYR A 24 12.36 2.92 9.45
N SER A 25 12.36 2.22 8.33
CA SER A 25 11.93 0.82 8.25
C SER A 25 12.81 -0.09 9.10
N GLY A 26 14.12 0.14 9.12
CA GLY A 26 15.06 -0.58 9.96
C GLY A 26 14.81 -0.31 11.46
N GLN A 27 14.59 0.95 11.85
CA GLN A 27 14.27 1.31 13.23
C GLN A 27 12.95 0.66 13.70
N LYS A 28 11.94 0.61 12.82
CA LYS A 28 10.67 -0.06 13.10
C LYS A 28 10.88 -1.55 13.37
N GLN A 29 11.65 -2.24 12.53
CA GLN A 29 11.93 -3.66 12.72
C GLN A 29 12.69 -3.91 14.03
N LEU A 30 13.71 -3.10 14.32
CA LEU A 30 14.47 -3.19 15.58
C LEU A 30 13.55 -3.03 16.79
N LEU A 31 12.66 -2.03 16.77
CA LEU A 31 11.75 -1.79 17.89
C LEU A 31 10.73 -2.92 18.04
N ASP A 32 10.17 -3.43 16.95
CA ASP A 32 9.25 -4.57 16.98
C ASP A 32 9.93 -5.80 17.61
N ASP A 33 11.20 -6.07 17.29
CA ASP A 33 11.97 -7.16 17.89
C ASP A 33 12.18 -6.96 19.41
N ILE A 34 12.42 -5.72 19.86
CA ILE A 34 12.57 -5.38 21.29
C ILE A 34 11.23 -5.53 22.04
N LEU A 35 10.13 -5.09 21.44
CA LEU A 35 8.79 -5.16 22.03
C LEU A 35 8.32 -6.62 22.25
N LEU A 36 8.91 -7.58 21.54
CA LEU A 36 8.64 -9.01 21.69
C LEU A 36 9.52 -9.70 22.75
N LEU A 37 10.47 -8.99 23.37
CA LEU A 37 11.33 -9.58 24.39
C LEU A 37 10.56 -9.90 25.68
N ASP A 38 10.77 -11.11 26.19
CA ASP A 38 10.17 -11.57 27.45
C ASP A 38 11.14 -11.49 28.64
N SER A 39 12.45 -11.42 28.39
CA SER A 39 13.46 -11.36 29.44
C SER A 39 13.74 -9.92 29.87
N ARG A 40 13.53 -9.63 31.16
CA ARG A 40 13.86 -8.33 31.77
C ARG A 40 15.32 -7.91 31.52
N ALA A 41 16.26 -8.84 31.60
CA ALA A 41 17.68 -8.55 31.40
C ALA A 41 17.99 -8.12 29.96
N GLU A 42 17.35 -8.76 28.99
CA GLU A 42 17.53 -8.45 27.57
C GLU A 42 16.85 -7.12 27.19
N VAL A 43 15.67 -6.84 27.76
CA VAL A 43 15.01 -5.52 27.63
C VAL A 43 15.88 -4.42 28.22
N LEU A 44 16.47 -4.63 29.39
CA LEU A 44 17.37 -3.65 30.01
C LEU A 44 18.63 -3.42 29.15
N ARG A 45 19.19 -4.49 28.57
CA ARG A 45 20.36 -4.42 27.70
C ARG A 45 20.10 -3.60 26.44
N ARG A 46 18.94 -3.81 25.79
CA ARG A 46 18.53 -3.10 24.56
C ARG A 46 17.71 -1.83 24.81
N ARG A 47 17.61 -1.39 26.07
CA ARG A 47 16.79 -0.24 26.45
C ARG A 47 17.09 1.00 25.62
N LYS A 48 18.37 1.38 25.54
CA LYS A 48 18.79 2.60 24.84
C LYS A 48 18.40 2.56 23.36
N GLU A 49 18.67 1.42 22.71
CA GLU A 49 18.32 1.20 21.30
C GLU A 49 16.80 1.29 21.07
N GLY A 50 16.00 0.70 21.95
CA GLY A 50 14.54 0.75 21.87
C GLY A 50 13.95 2.14 22.15
N GLU A 51 14.49 2.88 23.13
CA GLU A 51 14.06 4.25 23.43
C GLU A 51 14.40 5.19 22.25
N ASP A 52 15.61 5.11 21.72
CA ASP A 52 16.06 5.93 20.57
C ASP A 52 15.21 5.63 19.32
N ALA A 53 14.97 4.34 19.01
CA ALA A 53 14.11 3.94 17.90
C ALA A 53 12.66 4.42 18.09
N ALA A 54 12.11 4.30 19.30
CA ALA A 54 10.76 4.74 19.59
C ALA A 54 10.58 6.25 19.46
N ILE A 55 11.55 7.04 19.92
CA ILE A 55 11.56 8.51 19.74
C ILE A 55 11.58 8.85 18.24
N MET A 56 12.40 8.15 17.46
CA MET A 56 12.51 8.37 16.03
C MET A 56 11.23 8.03 15.26
N LEU A 57 10.52 6.96 15.65
CA LEU A 57 9.28 6.53 14.99
C LEU A 57 8.04 7.32 15.45
N GLY A 58 8.12 8.01 16.58
CA GLY A 58 7.12 8.94 17.08
C GLY A 58 6.23 8.42 18.22
N SER A 59 5.25 9.25 18.57
CA SER A 59 4.50 9.17 19.84
C SER A 59 3.82 7.81 20.12
N ARG A 60 3.31 7.11 19.11
CA ARG A 60 2.70 5.79 19.29
C ARG A 60 3.71 4.75 19.77
N TYR A 61 4.90 4.74 19.18
CA TYR A 61 5.96 3.78 19.50
C TYR A 61 6.61 4.10 20.84
N MET A 62 6.74 5.38 21.19
CA MET A 62 7.17 5.82 22.53
C MET A 62 6.26 5.25 23.63
N ARG A 63 4.93 5.27 23.43
CA ARG A 63 3.97 4.72 24.39
C ARG A 63 4.08 3.19 24.54
N LEU A 64 4.37 2.48 23.45
CA LEU A 64 4.59 1.03 23.45
C LEU A 64 5.88 0.66 24.19
N MET A 65 6.97 1.37 23.91
CA MET A 65 8.25 1.17 24.59
C MET A 65 8.14 1.47 26.08
N ARG A 66 7.43 2.54 26.45
CA ARG A 66 7.11 2.84 27.85
C ARG A 66 6.34 1.70 28.52
N GLY A 67 5.30 1.18 27.86
CA GLY A 67 4.53 0.04 28.37
C GLY A 67 5.38 -1.20 28.60
N LEU A 68 6.32 -1.51 27.69
CA LEU A 68 7.27 -2.61 27.86
C LEU A 68 8.15 -2.43 29.10
N LEU A 69 8.70 -1.22 29.30
CA LEU A 69 9.58 -0.91 30.44
C LEU A 69 8.81 -1.00 31.76
N GLU A 70 7.58 -0.49 31.81
CA GLU A 70 6.72 -0.56 32.99
C GLU A 70 6.35 -2.01 33.33
N MET A 71 6.03 -2.85 32.34
CA MET A 71 5.79 -4.30 32.56
C MET A 71 6.98 -5.00 33.21
N HIS A 72 8.19 -4.63 32.82
CA HIS A 72 9.42 -5.21 33.35
C HIS A 72 9.96 -4.51 34.60
N GLN A 73 9.21 -3.56 35.17
CA GLN A 73 9.62 -2.77 36.34
C GLN A 73 11.01 -2.12 36.12
N ILE A 74 11.20 -1.55 34.93
CA ILE A 74 12.40 -0.80 34.55
C ILE A 74 12.05 0.70 34.59
N PRO A 75 12.87 1.55 35.22
CA PRO A 75 12.57 2.99 35.32
C PRO A 75 12.56 3.64 33.94
N VAL A 76 11.47 4.32 33.60
CA VAL A 76 11.26 4.98 32.30
C VAL A 76 12.08 6.27 32.21
N GLY A 77 12.68 6.54 31.05
CA GLY A 77 13.40 7.79 30.80
C GLY A 77 12.44 9.00 30.70
N LYS A 78 12.93 10.20 31.07
CA LYS A 78 12.14 11.46 31.03
C LYS A 78 11.55 11.76 29.63
N ASN A 79 12.17 11.25 28.57
CA ASN A 79 11.77 11.48 27.19
C ASN A 79 10.50 10.70 26.78
N LEU A 80 10.05 9.72 27.57
CA LEU A 80 8.84 8.93 27.34
C LEU A 80 7.70 9.40 28.25
N SER A 81 7.36 10.69 28.21
CA SER A 81 6.37 11.29 29.12
C SER A 81 4.90 10.94 28.81
N LEU A 82 4.63 10.33 27.65
CA LEU A 82 3.28 9.98 27.17
C LEU A 82 2.70 8.76 27.90
N GLU A 83 1.38 8.72 28.10
CA GLU A 83 0.66 7.60 28.73
C GLU A 83 1.01 6.25 28.09
N SER A 84 1.31 5.24 28.91
CA SER A 84 1.79 3.95 28.42
C SER A 84 0.70 3.17 27.70
N ILE A 85 1.09 2.47 26.63
CA ILE A 85 0.26 1.45 25.99
C ILE A 85 0.93 0.12 26.26
N THR A 86 0.21 -0.79 26.90
CA THR A 86 0.59 -2.20 27.06
C THR A 86 0.89 -2.80 25.68
N PRO A 87 2.16 -3.12 25.35
CA PRO A 87 2.45 -3.80 24.09
C PRO A 87 1.69 -5.12 24.08
N ASN A 88 0.84 -5.31 23.07
CA ASN A 88 0.07 -6.52 22.94
C ASN A 88 1.01 -7.65 22.48
N ARG A 89 1.58 -8.38 23.44
CA ARG A 89 2.46 -9.54 23.24
C ARG A 89 1.86 -10.65 22.36
N LYS A 90 0.53 -10.66 22.17
CA LYS A 90 -0.18 -11.62 21.31
C LYS A 90 -0.73 -11.03 20.02
N SER A 91 -0.60 -9.72 19.76
CA SER A 91 -1.02 -9.19 18.47
C SER A 91 0.07 -9.42 17.44
N LYS A 92 -0.20 -10.38 16.55
CA LYS A 92 0.04 -10.27 15.10
C LYS A 92 0.19 -8.78 14.75
N LYS A 93 1.36 -8.38 14.20
CA LYS A 93 1.76 -7.01 13.79
C LYS A 93 0.57 -6.04 13.70
N PRO A 94 0.61 -4.83 14.28
CA PRO A 94 -0.43 -3.84 14.06
C PRO A 94 -0.50 -3.55 12.56
N SER A 95 -1.37 -4.28 11.87
CA SER A 95 -1.50 -4.20 10.43
C SER A 95 -2.02 -2.81 10.15
N SER A 96 -1.20 -1.97 9.55
CA SER A 96 -1.79 -0.90 8.76
C SER A 96 -2.80 -1.57 7.83
N ASN A 97 -4.00 -1.00 7.68
CA ASN A 97 -5.05 -1.61 6.85
C ASN A 97 -4.54 -1.95 5.43
N THR A 98 -3.54 -1.23 4.96
CA THR A 98 -2.80 -1.47 3.71
C THR A 98 -1.89 -2.71 3.75
N GLU A 99 -1.13 -2.94 4.83
CA GLU A 99 -0.34 -4.18 5.01
C GLU A 99 -1.24 -5.41 5.09
N SER A 100 -2.44 -5.27 5.65
CA SER A 100 -3.48 -6.31 5.63
C SER A 100 -3.95 -6.58 4.20
N TRP A 101 -4.39 -5.56 3.45
CA TRP A 101 -4.92 -5.76 2.10
C TRP A 101 -3.92 -6.34 1.09
N TRP A 102 -2.70 -5.82 1.04
CA TRP A 102 -1.67 -6.26 0.07
C TRP A 102 -1.19 -7.70 0.30
N ASN A 103 -1.23 -8.17 1.55
CA ASN A 103 -0.72 -9.48 1.94
C ASN A 103 -1.80 -10.49 2.33
N ASN A 104 -3.08 -10.17 2.13
CA ASN A 104 -4.19 -11.05 2.48
C ASN A 104 -4.77 -11.75 1.25
N THR A 105 -4.45 -13.03 1.13
CA THR A 105 -4.94 -13.90 0.05
C THR A 105 -6.39 -14.35 0.25
N ASP A 106 -6.94 -14.23 1.47
CA ASP A 106 -8.35 -14.48 1.77
C ASP A 106 -9.18 -13.21 1.51
N SER A 107 -9.25 -12.85 0.24
CA SER A 107 -10.04 -11.71 -0.23
C SER A 107 -11.49 -12.09 -0.52
N VAL A 108 -12.39 -11.11 -0.54
CA VAL A 108 -13.80 -11.31 -0.95
C VAL A 108 -13.87 -11.98 -2.33
N LEU A 109 -12.96 -11.61 -3.24
CA LEU A 109 -12.86 -12.17 -4.58
C LEU A 109 -12.48 -13.65 -4.56
N SER A 110 -11.48 -14.04 -3.77
CA SER A 110 -11.04 -15.43 -3.63
C SER A 110 -12.14 -16.35 -3.06
N ARG A 111 -12.99 -15.83 -2.16
CA ARG A 111 -14.13 -16.57 -1.61
C ARG A 111 -15.31 -16.66 -2.57
N ARG A 112 -15.60 -15.59 -3.33
CA ARG A 112 -16.67 -15.59 -4.35
C ARG A 112 -16.34 -16.46 -5.55
N LEU A 113 -15.06 -16.67 -5.85
CA LEU A 113 -14.56 -17.54 -6.91
C LEU A 113 -13.82 -18.75 -6.34
N PRO A 114 -14.51 -19.64 -5.60
CA PRO A 114 -13.87 -20.71 -4.84
C PRO A 114 -13.13 -21.74 -5.71
N GLY A 115 -13.46 -21.84 -7.00
CA GLY A 115 -12.78 -22.74 -7.95
C GLY A 115 -11.47 -22.22 -8.51
N LEU A 116 -11.04 -21.00 -8.12
CA LEU A 116 -9.82 -20.38 -8.64
C LEU A 116 -8.74 -20.32 -7.56
N ASP A 117 -8.20 -21.48 -7.21
CA ASP A 117 -7.19 -21.66 -6.16
C ASP A 117 -5.93 -20.79 -6.36
N ILE A 118 -5.66 -20.38 -7.60
CA ILE A 118 -4.59 -19.45 -7.97
C ILE A 118 -4.72 -18.14 -7.17
N LEU A 119 -5.93 -17.65 -6.90
CA LEU A 119 -6.16 -16.41 -6.14
C LEU A 119 -5.75 -16.52 -4.66
N ARG A 120 -5.68 -17.73 -4.11
CA ARG A 120 -5.26 -17.97 -2.71
C ARG A 120 -3.74 -17.93 -2.55
N ASN A 121 -2.99 -17.87 -3.64
CA ASN A 121 -1.54 -17.74 -3.62
C ASN A 121 -1.13 -16.25 -3.60
N LEU A 122 -0.22 -15.92 -2.67
CA LEU A 122 0.21 -14.55 -2.39
C LEU A 122 0.79 -13.83 -3.61
N PHE A 123 1.51 -14.54 -4.48
CA PHE A 123 2.07 -13.97 -5.69
C PHE A 123 0.96 -13.49 -6.63
N TYR A 124 -0.02 -14.36 -6.91
CA TYR A 124 -1.10 -14.07 -7.84
C TYR A 124 -2.11 -13.05 -7.29
N HIS A 125 -2.35 -13.03 -5.98
CA HIS A 125 -3.13 -11.97 -5.33
C HIS A 125 -2.53 -10.58 -5.62
N ARG A 126 -1.24 -10.41 -5.31
CA ARG A 126 -0.52 -9.15 -5.56
C ARG A 126 -0.47 -8.81 -7.04
N LEU A 127 -0.19 -9.80 -7.90
CA LEU A 127 -0.17 -9.61 -9.34
C LEU A 127 -1.53 -9.14 -9.88
N SER A 128 -2.63 -9.71 -9.39
CA SER A 128 -3.98 -9.31 -9.79
C SER A 128 -4.28 -7.85 -9.43
N ILE A 129 -3.91 -7.41 -8.23
CA ILE A 129 -4.06 -6.02 -7.79
C ILE A 129 -3.25 -5.08 -8.70
N LEU A 130 -2.00 -5.43 -9.00
CA LEU A 130 -1.14 -4.63 -9.87
C LEU A 130 -1.69 -4.54 -11.30
N ILE A 131 -2.18 -5.64 -11.87
CA ILE A 131 -2.79 -5.65 -13.20
C ILE A 131 -4.04 -4.76 -13.21
N LEU A 132 -4.94 -4.91 -12.23
CA LEU A 132 -6.16 -4.11 -12.14
C LEU A 132 -5.86 -2.61 -12.00
N LEU A 133 -4.91 -2.25 -11.14
CA LEU A 133 -4.47 -0.86 -10.99
C LEU A 133 -3.81 -0.33 -12.28
N GLY A 134 -2.96 -1.12 -12.91
CA GLY A 134 -2.32 -0.78 -14.18
C GLY A 134 -3.36 -0.52 -15.28
N SER A 135 -4.33 -1.41 -15.43
CA SER A 135 -5.44 -1.26 -16.38
C SER A 135 -6.26 0.00 -16.11
N LEU A 136 -6.60 0.28 -14.85
CA LEU A 136 -7.30 1.52 -14.47
C LEU A 136 -6.48 2.75 -14.82
N ILE A 137 -5.20 2.80 -14.45
CA ILE A 137 -4.31 3.92 -14.77
C ILE A 137 -4.23 4.12 -16.28
N THR A 138 -4.05 3.05 -17.06
CA THR A 138 -4.00 3.15 -18.53
C THR A 138 -5.31 3.66 -19.11
N LEU A 139 -6.46 3.18 -18.64
CA LEU A 139 -7.76 3.66 -19.10
C LEU A 139 -7.97 5.14 -18.72
N PHE A 140 -7.75 5.53 -17.47
CA PHE A 140 -7.86 6.92 -17.07
C PHE A 140 -6.90 7.83 -17.84
N TRP A 141 -5.67 7.37 -18.07
CA TRP A 141 -4.69 8.13 -18.84
C TRP A 141 -5.12 8.31 -20.29
N ASN A 142 -5.66 7.26 -20.92
CA ASN A 142 -6.25 7.33 -22.25
C ASN A 142 -7.38 8.34 -22.32
N ASN A 143 -8.34 8.27 -21.40
CA ASN A 143 -9.54 9.10 -21.42
C ASN A 143 -9.25 10.57 -21.07
N LEU A 144 -8.31 10.86 -20.17
CA LEU A 144 -7.99 12.23 -19.73
C LEU A 144 -6.95 12.93 -20.59
N PHE A 145 -5.91 12.22 -21.03
CA PHE A 145 -4.74 12.83 -21.67
C PHE A 145 -4.45 12.32 -23.08
N GLY A 146 -5.15 11.27 -23.53
CA GLY A 146 -4.89 10.63 -24.80
C GLY A 146 -3.63 9.74 -24.78
N LEU A 147 -3.71 8.66 -25.55
CA LEU A 147 -2.58 7.75 -25.82
C LEU A 147 -2.13 7.78 -27.28
N ALA A 148 -2.99 8.23 -28.19
CA ALA A 148 -2.77 8.19 -29.61
C ALA A 148 -2.28 9.53 -30.17
N THR A 149 -1.58 9.42 -31.30
CA THR A 149 -1.02 10.53 -32.06
C THR A 149 -1.52 10.40 -33.50
N GLN A 150 -2.17 11.44 -34.03
CA GLN A 150 -2.63 11.46 -35.43
C GLN A 150 -1.76 12.36 -36.31
N SER A 151 -1.21 13.45 -35.76
CA SER A 151 -0.47 14.48 -36.52
C SER A 151 0.80 14.96 -35.81
N GLY A 152 1.43 14.09 -35.02
CA GLY A 152 2.71 14.36 -34.34
C GLY A 152 2.60 14.71 -32.85
N SER A 153 1.45 15.22 -32.39
CA SER A 153 1.17 15.43 -30.96
C SER A 153 0.26 14.35 -30.37
N ARG A 154 0.57 13.91 -29.14
CA ARG A 154 -0.20 12.88 -28.40
C ARG A 154 -1.35 13.55 -27.66
N GLU A 155 -2.42 13.81 -28.39
CA GLU A 155 -3.60 14.55 -27.92
C GLU A 155 -4.91 13.75 -28.08
N TYR A 156 -4.84 12.56 -28.68
CA TYR A 156 -6.02 11.78 -29.02
C TYR A 156 -6.19 10.60 -28.07
N THR A 157 -7.41 10.44 -27.58
CA THR A 157 -7.89 9.22 -26.92
C THR A 157 -8.14 8.13 -27.97
N ILE A 158 -8.00 6.88 -27.55
CA ILE A 158 -8.48 5.72 -28.31
C ILE A 158 -9.87 5.41 -27.78
N ASP A 159 -10.90 5.63 -28.58
CA ASP A 159 -12.28 5.27 -28.26
C ASP A 159 -12.43 3.75 -28.39
N LEU A 160 -12.65 3.08 -27.27
CA LEU A 160 -12.77 1.61 -27.24
C LEU A 160 -14.11 1.14 -27.82
N THR A 161 -15.15 1.96 -27.71
CA THR A 161 -16.47 1.65 -28.26
C THR A 161 -16.40 1.61 -29.78
N GLU A 162 -15.81 2.64 -30.39
CA GLU A 162 -15.63 2.70 -31.85
C GLU A 162 -14.58 1.70 -32.36
N ARG A 163 -13.57 1.39 -31.54
CA ARG A 163 -12.57 0.38 -31.90
C ARG A 163 -13.16 -1.03 -31.91
N ILE A 164 -14.08 -1.36 -31.01
CA ILE A 164 -14.73 -2.67 -30.95
C ILE A 164 -15.85 -2.77 -32.00
N SER A 165 -16.57 -1.67 -32.29
CA SER A 165 -17.60 -1.63 -33.33
C SER A 165 -17.02 -1.77 -34.74
N GLY A 166 -15.72 -1.51 -34.91
CA GLY A 166 -15.02 -1.61 -36.20
C GLY A 166 -15.13 -0.34 -37.05
N SER A 167 -15.38 0.81 -36.43
CA SER A 167 -15.48 2.09 -37.11
C SER A 167 -14.16 2.53 -37.75
N SER A 168 -14.26 3.32 -38.82
CA SER A 168 -13.11 3.80 -39.60
C SER A 168 -12.27 4.84 -38.88
N SER A 169 -12.85 5.57 -37.91
CA SER A 169 -12.16 6.50 -37.02
C SER A 169 -12.53 6.19 -35.57
N TYR A 170 -11.51 5.97 -34.74
CA TYR A 170 -11.64 5.69 -33.31
C TYR A 170 -10.77 6.62 -32.47
N TYR A 171 -10.35 7.75 -33.04
CA TYR A 171 -9.55 8.76 -32.38
C TYR A 171 -10.40 9.99 -32.06
N TYR A 172 -10.40 10.40 -30.80
CA TYR A 172 -11.11 11.59 -30.33
C TYR A 172 -10.18 12.47 -29.50
N SER A 173 -10.30 13.79 -29.61
CA SER A 173 -9.49 14.72 -28.81
C SER A 173 -9.73 14.51 -27.31
N ALA A 174 -8.66 14.44 -26.52
CA ALA A 174 -8.76 14.30 -25.06
C ALA A 174 -9.24 15.61 -24.40
N ALA A 175 -10.03 15.58 -23.33
CA ALA A 175 -10.55 14.40 -22.63
C ALA A 175 -11.85 13.86 -23.25
N HIS A 176 -11.95 12.54 -23.38
CA HIS A 176 -13.12 11.84 -23.94
C HIS A 176 -13.35 10.53 -23.18
N PHE A 177 -14.60 10.27 -22.78
CA PHE A 177 -15.01 9.04 -22.09
C PHE A 177 -16.03 8.27 -22.93
N ASP A 178 -15.60 7.16 -23.51
CA ASP A 178 -16.47 6.30 -24.30
C ASP A 178 -17.24 5.28 -23.43
N PRO A 179 -18.43 4.81 -23.87
CA PRO A 179 -19.25 3.88 -23.08
C PRO A 179 -18.52 2.61 -22.64
N VAL A 180 -17.74 1.98 -23.51
CA VAL A 180 -16.96 0.78 -23.18
C VAL A 180 -15.88 1.10 -22.15
N SER A 181 -15.15 2.20 -22.29
CA SER A 181 -14.18 2.65 -21.27
C SER A 181 -14.85 2.84 -19.91
N ILE A 182 -16.03 3.47 -19.85
CA ILE A 182 -16.77 3.68 -18.58
C ILE A 182 -17.15 2.34 -17.93
N ILE A 183 -17.64 1.38 -18.73
CA ILE A 183 -17.99 0.04 -18.25
C ILE A 183 -16.75 -0.68 -17.73
N LEU A 184 -15.64 -0.66 -18.47
CA LEU A 184 -14.39 -1.31 -18.06
C LEU A 184 -13.80 -0.69 -16.80
N ILE A 185 -13.79 0.64 -16.69
CA ILE A 185 -13.35 1.34 -15.47
C ILE A 185 -14.20 0.90 -14.28
N SER A 186 -15.53 0.92 -14.42
CA SER A 186 -16.46 0.50 -13.37
C SER A 186 -16.25 -0.95 -12.96
N PHE A 187 -16.10 -1.84 -13.94
CA PHE A 187 -15.82 -3.26 -13.73
C PHE A 187 -14.51 -3.49 -12.97
N PHE A 188 -13.42 -2.86 -13.39
CA PHE A 188 -12.13 -2.99 -12.71
C PHE A 188 -12.13 -2.39 -11.31
N LEU A 189 -12.84 -1.28 -11.07
CA LEU A 189 -13.01 -0.73 -9.72
C LEU A 189 -13.75 -1.70 -8.80
N ILE A 190 -14.81 -2.36 -9.29
CA ILE A 190 -15.56 -3.36 -8.53
C ILE A 190 -14.67 -4.57 -8.19
N ILE A 191 -13.91 -5.08 -9.16
CA ILE A 191 -13.00 -6.20 -8.91
C ILE A 191 -11.90 -5.80 -7.94
N LEU A 192 -11.28 -4.64 -8.14
CA LEU A 192 -10.24 -4.11 -7.24
C LEU A 192 -10.77 -3.98 -5.82
N TYR A 193 -11.98 -3.45 -5.63
CA TYR A 193 -12.63 -3.40 -4.33
C TYR A 193 -12.87 -4.80 -3.74
N SER A 194 -13.20 -5.78 -4.56
CA SER A 194 -13.37 -7.17 -4.14
C SER A 194 -12.06 -7.85 -3.71
N THR A 195 -10.88 -7.30 -4.02
CA THR A 195 -9.60 -7.82 -3.53
C THR A 195 -9.35 -7.49 -2.05
N ARG A 196 -10.20 -6.68 -1.42
CA ARG A 196 -10.08 -6.34 0.01
C ARG A 196 -10.13 -7.60 0.91
N PRO A 197 -9.53 -7.54 2.11
CA PRO A 197 -9.67 -8.59 3.12
C PRO A 197 -11.13 -8.96 3.36
N PHE A 198 -11.42 -10.25 3.39
CA PHE A 198 -12.70 -10.72 3.88
C PHE A 198 -12.68 -10.67 5.42
N TYR A 199 -13.67 -9.99 6.00
CA TYR A 199 -13.94 -10.02 7.44
C TYR A 199 -15.25 -10.78 7.60
N ASP A 200 -15.21 -11.96 8.24
CA ASP A 200 -16.45 -12.59 8.69
C ASP A 200 -17.10 -11.62 9.68
N LYS A 201 -18.29 -11.14 9.33
CA LYS A 201 -19.15 -10.55 10.35
C LYS A 201 -19.71 -11.75 11.09
N GLU A 202 -19.11 -12.06 12.23
CA GLU A 202 -19.78 -12.87 13.24
C GLU A 202 -21.11 -12.16 13.54
N GLU A 203 -22.21 -12.75 13.07
CA GLU A 203 -23.58 -12.45 13.51
C GLU A 203 -23.82 -13.09 14.88
#